data_AF-A0A4V5PZ06-F1
#
_entry.id   AF-A0A4V5PZ06-F1
#
_cell.length_a   1.000
_cell.length_b   1.000
_cell.length_c   1.000
_cell.angle_alpha   90.00
_cell.angle_beta   90.00
_cell.angle_gamma   90.00
#
_symmetry.space_group_name_H-M   'P 1'
#
loop_
_entity.id
_entity.type
_entity.pdbx_description
1 polymer ?
#
loop_
_entity_poly.entity_id
_entity_poly.type
_entity_poly.pdbx_seq_one_letter_code
_entity_poly.pdbx_strand_id
1 'polypeptide(L)'
;MGWFNRNKREIKFTELDEETQEEMLAFTGKREKVYKKKWEKLSTKKSPISWNWASFFLSLFWFTYRKMNVYAYVFLSIIVVVDVLSIVFFKKALPGSTMGPAYIVLALFANKLYFDFALSKVKKLKDLYPDRDERLEVIKKRGGVSWGHALLFVLVMVIYGFGSATFEEEVYYSYMTPKFSEAAELQDAGNIDEALAVYNDIENENVPVPSIHFNKSLIYEEQQKYDKALNQMNTYLELAPDDEEAIEIKEEIMEKMK
;
A
#
# COMPACT_ATOMS: atom_id res chain seq x y z
N MET A 1 3.46 32.66 -12.55
CA MET A 1 4.02 31.38 -12.05
C MET A 1 5.51 31.54 -11.74
N GLY A 2 5.87 32.13 -10.61
CA GLY A 2 7.25 32.41 -10.19
C GLY A 2 7.79 31.48 -9.11
N TRP A 3 7.29 30.24 -9.01
CA TRP A 3 7.52 29.37 -7.85
C TRP A 3 8.69 28.39 -7.99
N PHE A 4 9.22 28.18 -9.20
CA PHE A 4 10.26 27.17 -9.46
C PHE A 4 11.68 27.72 -9.61
N ASN A 5 11.90 29.02 -9.39
CA ASN A 5 13.25 29.57 -9.43
C ASN A 5 13.82 29.80 -8.03
N ARG A 6 14.30 28.72 -7.42
CA ARG A 6 15.35 28.77 -6.40
C ARG A 6 16.35 27.67 -6.69
N ASN A 7 17.44 28.06 -7.36
CA ASN A 7 18.75 27.41 -7.22
C ASN A 7 19.21 27.48 -5.74
N LYS A 8 18.50 26.80 -4.84
CA LYS A 8 19.04 26.47 -3.53
C LYS A 8 20.08 25.40 -3.79
N ARG A 9 21.36 25.75 -3.71
CA ARG A 9 22.42 24.74 -3.62
C ARG A 9 22.00 23.71 -2.58
N GLU A 10 22.04 22.43 -2.95
CA GLU A 10 21.75 21.35 -2.03
C GLU A 10 22.73 21.45 -0.85
N ILE A 11 22.21 21.69 0.36
CA ILE A 11 23.04 21.84 1.55
C ILE A 11 23.67 20.48 1.86
N LYS A 12 24.99 20.45 1.94
CA LYS A 12 25.77 19.25 2.26
C LYS A 12 26.14 19.24 3.73
N PHE A 13 26.21 18.05 4.33
CA PHE A 13 26.57 17.88 5.73
C PHE A 13 27.97 18.44 6.02
N THR A 14 28.93 18.20 5.12
CA THR A 14 30.32 18.66 5.25
C THR A 14 30.51 20.16 5.07
N GLU A 15 29.49 20.88 4.60
CA GLU A 15 29.52 22.35 4.44
C GLU A 15 28.89 23.08 5.63
N LEU A 16 28.30 22.34 6.59
CA LEU A 16 27.76 22.91 7.82
C LEU A 16 28.90 23.22 8.80
N ASP A 17 28.72 24.23 9.64
CA ASP A 17 29.62 24.50 10.76
C ASP A 17 29.65 23.31 11.74
N GLU A 18 30.77 23.16 12.45
CA GLU A 18 31.02 22.01 13.34
C GLU A 18 29.93 21.85 14.40
N GLU A 19 29.46 22.96 14.97
CA GLU A 19 28.39 22.95 15.97
C GLU A 19 27.09 22.39 15.39
N THR A 20 26.66 22.85 14.21
CA THR A 20 25.46 22.33 13.54
C THR A 20 25.62 20.85 13.17
N GLN A 21 26.83 20.40 12.77
CA GLN A 21 27.08 18.99 12.51
C GLN A 21 26.90 18.14 13.78
N GLU A 22 27.48 18.57 14.90
CA GLU A 22 27.34 17.89 16.20
C GLU A 22 25.87 17.80 16.65
N GLU A 23 25.13 18.91 16.53
CA GLU A 23 23.71 18.98 16.85
C GLU A 23 22.86 18.05 15.98
N MET A 24 23.13 18.01 14.68
CA MET A 24 22.47 17.08 13.76
C MET A 24 22.76 15.62 14.13
N LEU A 25 23.99 15.29 14.53
CA LEU A 25 24.35 13.94 14.95
C LEU A 25 23.66 13.58 16.26
N ALA A 26 23.65 14.48 17.25
CA ALA A 26 22.92 14.30 18.51
C ALA A 26 21.41 14.08 18.27
N PHE A 27 20.83 14.80 17.31
CA PHE A 27 19.44 14.60 16.89
C PHE A 27 19.17 13.16 16.41
N THR A 28 20.16 12.46 15.88
CA THR A 28 19.96 11.08 15.41
C THR A 28 19.85 10.05 16.53
N GLY A 29 20.23 10.40 17.76
CA GLY A 29 20.29 9.49 18.91
C GLY A 29 21.37 8.42 18.73
N LYS A 30 21.18 7.21 19.27
CA LYS A 30 22.19 6.12 19.32
C LYS A 30 22.87 5.72 17.97
N ARG A 31 22.42 6.22 16.82
CA ARG A 31 22.95 5.88 15.48
C ARG A 31 23.82 6.98 14.86
N GLU A 32 24.39 7.88 15.65
CA GLU A 32 25.21 9.03 15.19
C GLU A 32 26.29 8.62 14.19
N LYS A 33 27.12 7.62 14.53
CA LYS A 33 28.22 7.13 13.67
C LYS A 33 27.72 6.66 12.30
N VAL A 34 26.56 6.01 12.26
CA VAL A 34 25.96 5.49 11.02
C VAL A 34 25.48 6.65 10.14
N TYR A 35 24.80 7.63 10.72
CA TYR A 35 24.31 8.78 9.97
C TYR A 35 25.43 9.72 9.53
N LYS A 36 26.45 9.94 10.36
CA LYS A 36 27.66 10.69 9.99
C LYS A 36 28.25 10.15 8.69
N LYS A 37 28.59 8.85 8.66
CA LYS A 37 29.15 8.19 7.47
C LYS A 37 28.23 8.31 6.24
N LYS A 38 26.91 8.17 6.43
CA LYS A 38 25.94 8.26 5.33
C LYS A 38 25.83 9.68 4.78
N TRP A 39 25.80 10.69 5.64
CA TRP A 39 25.63 12.09 5.25
C TRP A 39 26.92 12.69 4.68
N GLU A 40 28.08 12.30 5.18
CA GLU A 40 29.38 12.60 4.55
C GLU A 40 29.45 11.99 3.14
N LYS A 41 29.09 10.71 2.98
CA LYS A 41 29.04 10.06 1.66
C LYS A 41 28.02 10.68 0.72
N LEU A 42 26.89 11.17 1.22
CA LEU A 42 25.93 11.92 0.41
C LEU A 42 26.50 13.28 -0.04
N SER A 43 27.30 13.93 0.81
CA SER A 43 27.91 15.24 0.51
C SER A 43 28.93 15.18 -0.63
N THR A 44 29.56 14.03 -0.86
CA THR A 44 30.50 13.85 -1.99
C THR A 44 29.81 13.56 -3.31
N LYS A 45 28.53 13.15 -3.30
CA LYS A 45 27.78 12.80 -4.50
C LYS A 45 27.06 14.02 -5.09
N LYS A 46 26.75 13.94 -6.39
CA LYS A 46 25.81 14.84 -7.08
C LYS A 46 24.36 14.30 -7.06
N SER A 47 24.11 13.25 -6.30
CA SER A 47 22.82 12.55 -6.24
C SER A 47 22.37 12.38 -4.79
N PRO A 48 21.09 12.60 -4.48
CA PRO A 48 20.51 12.38 -3.15
C PRO A 48 20.33 10.89 -2.80
N ILE A 49 20.66 9.98 -3.71
CA ILE A 49 20.39 8.55 -3.56
C ILE A 49 21.35 7.90 -2.55
N SER A 50 20.76 7.28 -1.53
CA SER A 50 21.45 6.52 -0.50
C SER A 50 20.54 5.46 0.09
N TRP A 51 20.86 4.20 -0.15
CA TRP A 51 20.06 3.05 0.28
C TRP A 51 19.79 3.02 1.80
N ASN A 52 18.54 2.76 2.16
CA ASN A 52 18.10 2.61 3.54
C ASN A 52 17.36 1.29 3.75
N TRP A 53 18.08 0.29 4.27
CA TRP A 53 17.53 -1.03 4.61
C TRP A 53 16.31 -0.96 5.55
N ALA A 54 16.33 -0.08 6.55
CA ALA A 54 15.24 -0.01 7.50
C ALA A 54 13.97 0.56 6.85
N SER A 55 14.11 1.57 5.99
CA SER A 55 12.98 2.09 5.21
C SER A 55 12.51 1.14 4.12
N PHE A 56 13.36 0.26 3.59
CA PHE A 56 12.94 -0.74 2.62
C PHE A 56 12.01 -1.79 3.25
N PHE A 57 12.44 -2.40 4.36
CA PHE A 57 11.66 -3.45 5.02
C PHE A 57 10.51 -2.92 5.90
N LEU A 58 10.63 -1.70 6.42
CA LEU A 58 9.63 -1.11 7.33
C LEU A 58 8.85 0.06 6.71
N SER A 59 9.18 0.49 5.49
CA SER A 59 8.46 1.56 4.77
C SER A 59 8.16 2.78 5.67
N LEU A 60 6.90 3.22 5.73
CA LEU A 60 6.43 4.36 6.52
C LEU A 60 6.54 4.16 8.04
N PHE A 61 6.63 2.93 8.54
CA PHE A 61 6.89 2.67 9.97
C PHE A 61 8.25 3.23 10.39
N TRP A 62 9.26 3.17 9.52
CA TRP A 62 10.56 3.78 9.80
C TRP A 62 10.45 5.30 9.97
N PHE A 63 9.59 5.94 9.17
CA PHE A 63 9.38 7.38 9.22
C PHE A 63 8.74 7.81 10.55
N THR A 64 7.66 7.14 10.98
CA THR A 64 7.01 7.44 12.27
C THR A 64 7.90 7.08 13.46
N TYR A 65 8.63 5.96 13.39
CA TYR A 65 9.63 5.59 14.38
C TYR A 65 10.72 6.67 14.54
N ARG A 66 11.14 7.32 13.46
CA ARG A 66 12.09 8.45 13.47
C ARG A 66 11.43 9.82 13.68
N LYS A 67 10.17 9.84 14.11
CA LYS A 67 9.36 11.04 14.39
C LYS A 67 9.12 11.94 13.16
N MET A 68 9.25 11.39 11.96
CA MET A 68 8.91 12.07 10.69
C MET A 68 7.42 11.87 10.34
N ASN A 69 6.53 12.10 11.31
CA ASN A 69 5.11 11.76 11.19
C ASN A 69 4.43 12.42 9.99
N VAL A 70 4.73 13.70 9.72
CA VAL A 70 4.14 14.43 8.59
C VAL A 70 4.45 13.75 7.25
N TYR A 71 5.70 13.33 7.04
CA TYR A 71 6.08 12.61 5.82
C TYR A 71 5.33 11.29 5.71
N ALA A 72 5.27 10.52 6.81
CA ALA A 72 4.57 9.23 6.83
C ALA A 72 3.09 9.39 6.47
N TYR A 73 2.38 10.33 7.10
CA TYR A 73 0.95 10.51 6.87
C TYR A 73 0.63 11.15 5.52
N VAL A 74 1.48 12.04 4.99
CA VAL A 74 1.30 12.55 3.62
C VAL A 74 1.45 11.43 2.59
N PHE A 75 2.47 10.58 2.73
CA PHE A 75 2.62 9.42 1.84
C PHE A 75 1.46 8.43 1.99
N LEU A 76 1.02 8.16 3.22
CA LEU A 76 -0.15 7.31 3.46
C LEU A 76 -1.41 7.90 2.81
N SER A 77 -1.67 9.20 2.94
CA SER A 77 -2.82 9.84 2.31
C SER A 77 -2.80 9.70 0.78
N ILE A 78 -1.63 9.79 0.14
CA ILE A 78 -1.51 9.55 -1.30
C ILE A 78 -1.87 8.10 -1.64
N ILE A 79 -1.36 7.13 -0.88
CA ILE A 79 -1.68 5.71 -1.07
C ILE A 79 -3.18 5.48 -0.92
N VAL A 80 -3.80 5.99 0.14
CA VAL A 80 -5.25 5.86 0.40
C VAL A 80 -6.06 6.48 -0.74
N VAL A 81 -5.71 7.66 -1.23
CA VAL A 81 -6.43 8.30 -2.35
C VAL A 81 -6.31 7.45 -3.61
N VAL A 82 -5.12 6.96 -3.93
CA VAL A 82 -4.91 6.11 -5.12
C VAL A 82 -5.70 4.78 -5.00
N ASP A 83 -5.70 4.17 -3.82
CA ASP A 83 -6.43 2.93 -3.54
C ASP A 83 -7.96 3.13 -3.64
N VAL A 84 -8.49 4.18 -3.03
CA VAL A 84 -9.92 4.55 -3.14
C VAL A 84 -10.31 4.79 -4.59
N LEU A 85 -9.49 5.51 -5.36
CA LEU A 85 -9.75 5.70 -6.79
C LEU A 85 -9.75 4.36 -7.54
N SER A 86 -8.82 3.46 -7.20
CA SER A 86 -8.79 2.11 -7.79
C SER A 86 -10.09 1.35 -7.52
N ILE A 87 -10.54 1.33 -6.28
CA ILE A 87 -11.79 0.66 -5.88
C ILE A 87 -12.99 1.28 -6.60
N VAL A 88 -13.08 2.61 -6.67
CA VAL A 88 -14.23 3.28 -7.30
C VAL A 88 -14.29 3.02 -8.80
N PHE A 89 -13.16 3.10 -9.51
CA PHE A 89 -13.12 2.98 -10.97
C PHE A 89 -13.02 1.53 -11.47
N PHE A 90 -12.27 0.68 -10.78
CA PHE A 90 -11.99 -0.69 -11.20
C PHE A 90 -12.64 -1.75 -10.33
N LYS A 91 -13.40 -1.35 -9.30
CA LYS A 91 -14.12 -2.25 -8.37
C LYS A 91 -13.20 -3.21 -7.62
N LYS A 92 -11.91 -2.86 -7.55
CA LYS A 92 -10.86 -3.69 -6.96
C LYS A 92 -9.79 -2.81 -6.29
N ALA A 93 -9.40 -3.19 -5.08
CA ALA A 93 -8.27 -2.60 -4.38
C ALA A 93 -6.96 -2.94 -5.11
N LEU A 94 -5.96 -2.08 -4.95
CA LEU A 94 -4.66 -2.34 -5.58
C LEU A 94 -3.98 -3.54 -4.92
N PRO A 95 -3.47 -4.53 -5.69
CA PRO A 95 -2.70 -5.63 -5.13
C PRO A 95 -1.50 -5.11 -4.33
N GLY A 96 -1.18 -5.72 -3.19
CA GLY A 96 -0.07 -5.27 -2.34
C GLY A 96 1.29 -5.20 -3.07
N SER A 97 1.47 -5.98 -4.14
CA SER A 97 2.66 -5.94 -5.01
C SER A 97 2.85 -4.59 -5.73
N THR A 98 1.78 -3.85 -6.00
CA THR A 98 1.83 -2.53 -6.65
C THR A 98 2.58 -1.49 -5.82
N MET A 99 2.68 -1.69 -4.50
CA MET A 99 3.39 -0.78 -3.59
C MET A 99 4.90 -1.02 -3.53
N GLY A 100 5.39 -2.16 -4.05
CA GLY A 100 6.81 -2.51 -4.05
C GLY A 100 7.73 -1.43 -4.63
N PRO A 101 7.46 -0.90 -5.84
CA PRO A 101 8.21 0.21 -6.42
C PRO A 101 8.23 1.46 -5.53
N ALA A 102 7.11 1.81 -4.89
CA ALA A 102 7.04 2.95 -3.98
C ALA A 102 7.96 2.76 -2.76
N TYR A 103 8.04 1.55 -2.21
CA TYR A 103 8.95 1.23 -1.10
C TYR A 103 10.42 1.30 -1.50
N ILE A 104 10.76 0.91 -2.73
CA ILE A 104 12.11 1.07 -3.28
C ILE A 104 12.46 2.56 -3.38
N VAL A 105 11.55 3.38 -3.92
CA VAL A 105 11.76 4.84 -4.01
C VAL A 105 11.96 5.42 -2.60
N LEU A 106 11.10 5.10 -1.64
CA LEU A 106 11.28 5.55 -0.26
C LEU A 106 12.64 5.11 0.31
N ALA A 107 13.06 3.87 0.08
CA ALA A 107 14.35 3.36 0.55
C ALA A 107 15.55 4.11 -0.06
N LEU A 108 15.47 4.54 -1.31
CA LEU A 108 16.54 5.27 -2.00
C LEU A 108 16.72 6.70 -1.45
N PHE A 109 15.63 7.36 -1.03
CA PHE A 109 15.64 8.76 -0.59
C PHE A 109 15.51 8.95 0.92
N ALA A 110 15.16 7.92 1.69
CA ALA A 110 14.87 8.04 3.13
C ALA A 110 16.02 8.66 3.95
N ASN A 111 17.28 8.34 3.63
CA ASN A 111 18.42 8.95 4.33
C ASN A 111 18.54 10.45 4.07
N LYS A 112 18.21 10.89 2.84
CA LYS A 112 18.21 12.31 2.46
C LYS A 112 17.02 13.05 3.09
N LEU A 113 15.83 12.47 3.02
CA LEU A 113 14.64 13.03 3.67
C LEU A 113 14.87 13.22 5.19
N TYR A 114 15.52 12.24 5.83
CA TYR A 114 15.86 12.34 7.26
C TYR A 114 16.95 13.38 7.54
N PHE A 115 17.90 13.58 6.64
CA PHE A 115 18.87 14.68 6.72
C PHE A 115 18.17 16.04 6.69
N ASP A 116 17.33 16.27 5.68
CA ASP A 116 16.63 17.55 5.50
C ASP A 116 15.68 17.83 6.67
N PHE A 117 14.99 16.79 7.16
CA PHE A 117 14.16 16.86 8.35
C PHE A 117 14.97 17.24 9.60
N ALA A 118 16.07 16.55 9.87
CA ALA A 118 16.93 16.82 11.03
C ALA A 118 17.52 18.25 10.96
N LEU A 119 18.04 18.65 9.80
CA LEU A 119 18.59 19.99 9.58
C LEU A 119 17.53 21.07 9.81
N SER A 120 16.33 20.89 9.26
CA SER A 120 15.23 21.85 9.45
C SER A 120 14.82 21.97 10.93
N LYS A 121 14.83 20.86 11.68
CA LYS A 121 14.50 20.85 13.10
C LYS A 121 15.60 21.49 13.95
N VAL A 122 16.86 21.14 13.69
CA VAL A 122 18.01 21.71 14.40
C VAL A 122 18.08 23.22 14.19
N LYS A 123 17.97 23.71 12.94
CA LYS A 123 17.96 25.15 12.67
C LYS A 123 16.88 25.90 13.44
N LYS A 124 15.64 25.38 13.42
CA LYS A 124 14.53 25.97 14.19
C LYS A 124 14.78 25.96 15.70
N LEU A 125 15.43 24.92 16.23
CA LEU A 125 15.77 24.87 17.64
C LEU A 125 16.92 25.82 17.99
N LYS A 126 17.85 26.07 17.06
CA LYS A 126 18.91 27.07 17.20
C LYS A 126 18.36 28.50 17.31
N ASP A 127 17.33 28.80 16.54
CA ASP A 127 16.64 30.10 16.62
C ASP A 127 15.86 30.27 17.95
N LEU A 128 15.31 29.18 18.49
CA LEU A 128 14.47 29.19 19.70
C LEU A 128 15.25 29.10 21.01
N TYR A 129 16.41 28.43 21.01
CA TYR A 129 17.25 28.18 22.17
C TYR A 129 18.68 28.63 21.85
N PRO A 130 19.02 29.92 22.05
CA PRO A 130 20.35 30.44 21.74
C PRO A 130 21.46 29.81 22.59
N ASP A 131 21.15 29.44 23.83
CA ASP A 131 22.07 28.69 24.70
C ASP A 131 22.31 27.29 24.16
N ARG A 132 23.59 26.90 24.04
CA ARG A 132 23.99 25.65 23.40
C ARG A 132 23.66 24.43 24.24
N ASP A 133 23.85 24.49 25.55
CA ASP A 133 23.66 23.34 26.42
C ASP A 133 22.17 23.05 26.58
N GLU A 134 21.35 24.09 26.80
CA GLU A 134 19.89 23.98 26.79
C GLU A 134 19.39 23.43 25.44
N ARG A 135 19.88 23.97 24.33
CA ARG A 135 19.50 23.52 22.99
C ARG A 135 19.83 22.06 22.75
N LEU A 136 21.01 21.59 23.16
CA LEU A 136 21.44 20.21 23.00
C LEU A 136 20.53 19.23 23.76
N GLU A 137 20.07 19.59 24.96
CA GLU A 137 19.09 18.78 25.70
C GLU A 137 17.76 18.66 24.93
N VAL A 138 17.25 19.78 24.42
CA VAL A 138 16.01 19.80 23.63
C VAL A 138 16.17 19.01 22.33
N ILE A 139 17.30 19.14 21.64
CA ILE A 139 17.63 18.39 20.41
C ILE A 139 17.59 16.88 20.67
N LYS A 140 18.24 16.40 21.73
CA LYS A 140 18.25 14.97 22.08
C LYS A 140 16.84 14.44 22.37
N LYS A 141 15.99 15.23 23.03
CA LYS A 141 14.59 14.88 23.33
C LYS A 141 13.70 14.87 22.08
N ARG A 142 13.87 15.86 21.20
CA ARG A 142 13.09 16.00 19.94
C ARG A 142 13.52 14.99 18.89
N GLY A 143 14.80 14.66 18.84
CA GLY A 143 15.40 13.67 17.95
C GLY A 143 15.19 12.22 18.41
N GLY A 144 16.07 11.33 17.97
CA GLY A 144 16.05 9.92 18.34
C GLY A 144 14.92 9.12 17.69
N VAL A 145 14.20 8.35 18.51
CA VAL A 145 13.17 7.41 18.04
C VAL A 145 11.93 7.46 18.94
N SER A 146 10.80 6.95 18.47
CA SER A 146 9.57 6.83 19.26
C SER A 146 8.77 5.59 18.89
N TRP A 147 8.76 4.60 19.78
CA TRP A 147 7.91 3.42 19.65
C TRP A 147 6.43 3.74 19.76
N GLY A 148 6.03 4.75 20.56
CA GLY A 148 4.64 5.17 20.65
C GLY A 148 4.06 5.63 19.30
N HIS A 149 4.78 6.47 18.56
CA HIS A 149 4.38 6.86 17.20
C HIS A 149 4.36 5.67 16.23
N ALA A 150 5.31 4.75 16.38
CA ALA A 150 5.40 3.57 15.53
C ALA A 150 4.21 2.61 15.77
N LEU A 151 3.86 2.35 17.03
CA LEU A 151 2.71 1.52 17.42
C LEU A 151 1.37 2.19 17.04
N LEU A 152 1.25 3.50 17.23
CA LEU A 152 0.08 4.25 16.74
C LEU A 152 -0.06 4.10 15.22
N PHE A 153 1.04 4.17 14.48
CA PHE A 153 1.02 3.98 13.04
C PHE A 153 0.58 2.57 12.64
N VAL A 154 1.00 1.53 13.37
CA VAL A 154 0.51 0.16 13.16
C VAL A 154 -1.01 0.10 13.35
N LEU A 155 -1.54 0.72 14.41
CA LEU A 155 -2.99 0.79 14.63
C LEU A 155 -3.71 1.50 13.47
N VAL A 156 -3.16 2.60 12.97
CA VAL A 156 -3.71 3.30 11.78
C VAL A 156 -3.71 2.40 10.55
N MET A 157 -2.64 1.62 10.32
CA MET A 157 -2.56 0.70 9.18
C MET A 157 -3.56 -0.46 9.30
N VAL A 158 -3.81 -0.96 10.52
CA VAL A 158 -4.83 -1.99 10.77
C VAL A 158 -6.22 -1.44 10.47
N ILE A 159 -6.55 -0.26 10.99
CA ILE A 159 -7.84 0.40 10.72
C ILE A 159 -8.02 0.65 9.22
N TYR A 160 -6.98 1.13 8.54
CA TYR A 160 -7.00 1.33 7.09
C TYR A 160 -7.23 0.02 6.34
N GLY A 161 -6.55 -1.08 6.71
CA GLY A 161 -6.72 -2.38 6.05
C GLY A 161 -8.15 -2.90 6.14
N PHE A 162 -8.75 -2.89 7.34
CA PHE A 162 -10.15 -3.28 7.52
C PHE A 162 -11.13 -2.32 6.81
N GLY A 163 -10.88 -1.02 6.89
CA GLY A 163 -11.69 0.00 6.23
C GLY A 163 -11.65 -0.12 4.70
N SER A 164 -10.48 -0.40 4.12
CA SER A 164 -10.33 -0.58 2.67
C SER A 164 -11.03 -1.86 2.20
N ALA A 165 -10.87 -2.98 2.92
CA ALA A 165 -11.54 -4.25 2.57
C ALA A 165 -13.08 -4.14 2.62
N THR A 166 -13.62 -3.54 3.69
CA THR A 166 -15.08 -3.34 3.81
C THR A 166 -15.62 -2.37 2.77
N PHE A 167 -14.87 -1.31 2.44
CA PHE A 167 -15.24 -0.36 1.39
C PHE A 167 -15.18 -0.99 -0.02
N GLU A 168 -14.17 -1.81 -0.30
CA GLU A 168 -14.06 -2.57 -1.55
C GLU A 168 -15.26 -3.50 -1.72
N GLU A 169 -15.58 -4.28 -0.68
CA GLU A 169 -16.73 -5.17 -0.66
C GLU A 169 -18.05 -4.42 -0.94
N GLU A 170 -18.29 -3.31 -0.24
CA GLU A 170 -19.50 -2.49 -0.41
C GLU A 170 -19.63 -1.94 -1.84
N VAL A 171 -18.54 -1.38 -2.38
CA VAL A 171 -18.52 -0.84 -3.76
C VAL A 171 -18.72 -1.95 -4.79
N TYR A 172 -18.13 -3.13 -4.56
CA TYR A 172 -18.27 -4.28 -5.45
C TYR A 172 -19.69 -4.83 -5.46
N TYR A 173 -20.30 -5.12 -4.29
CA TYR A 173 -21.67 -5.64 -4.23
C TYR A 173 -22.68 -4.66 -4.82
N SER A 174 -22.53 -3.35 -4.55
CA SER A 174 -23.38 -2.32 -5.15
C SER A 174 -23.33 -2.32 -6.69
N TYR A 175 -22.20 -2.73 -7.27
CA TYR A 175 -22.02 -2.85 -8.72
C TYR A 175 -22.48 -4.20 -9.27
N MET A 176 -22.15 -5.29 -8.57
CA MET A 176 -22.34 -6.66 -9.02
C MET A 176 -23.80 -7.09 -8.97
N THR A 177 -24.54 -6.78 -7.90
CA THR A 177 -25.91 -7.27 -7.69
C THR A 177 -26.87 -7.00 -8.87
N PRO A 178 -27.02 -5.77 -9.41
CA PRO A 178 -27.92 -5.55 -10.53
C PRO A 178 -27.49 -6.29 -11.80
N LYS A 179 -26.18 -6.39 -12.04
CA LYS A 179 -25.61 -7.13 -13.17
C LYS A 179 -25.78 -8.64 -13.05
N PHE A 180 -25.71 -9.16 -11.83
CA PHE A 180 -26.01 -10.57 -11.57
C PHE A 180 -27.47 -10.89 -11.93
N SER A 181 -28.41 -10.02 -11.54
CA SER A 181 -29.82 -10.14 -11.92
C SER A 181 -30.00 -10.11 -13.44
N GLU A 182 -29.34 -9.17 -14.13
CA GLU A 182 -29.34 -9.07 -15.59
C GLU A 182 -28.80 -10.35 -16.25
N ALA A 183 -27.69 -10.90 -15.75
CA ALA A 183 -27.12 -12.14 -16.26
C ALA A 183 -28.06 -13.33 -16.08
N ALA A 184 -28.75 -13.43 -14.93
CA ALA A 184 -29.74 -14.46 -14.67
C ALA A 184 -30.95 -14.34 -15.62
N GLU A 185 -31.47 -13.13 -15.83
CA GLU A 185 -32.57 -12.88 -16.78
C GLU A 185 -32.19 -13.22 -18.23
N LEU A 186 -30.96 -12.88 -18.64
CA LEU A 186 -30.43 -13.26 -19.96
C LEU A 186 -30.30 -14.78 -20.10
N GLN A 187 -29.85 -15.46 -19.05
CA GLN A 187 -29.76 -16.91 -19.01
C GLN A 187 -31.15 -17.55 -19.15
N ASP A 188 -32.14 -17.10 -18.38
CA ASP A 188 -33.53 -17.56 -18.45
C ASP A 188 -34.17 -17.31 -19.83
N ALA A 189 -33.79 -16.22 -20.49
CA ALA A 189 -34.22 -15.90 -21.85
C ALA A 189 -33.51 -16.72 -22.94
N GLY A 190 -32.50 -17.52 -22.58
CA GLY A 190 -31.68 -18.30 -23.52
C GLY A 190 -30.59 -17.48 -24.22
N ASN A 191 -30.34 -16.24 -23.81
CA ASN A 191 -29.26 -15.38 -24.32
C ASN A 191 -27.93 -15.71 -23.62
N ILE A 192 -27.49 -16.95 -23.78
CA ILE A 192 -26.40 -17.55 -22.99
C ILE A 192 -25.06 -16.83 -23.13
N ASP A 193 -24.69 -16.40 -24.34
CA ASP A 193 -23.41 -15.71 -24.57
C ASP A 193 -23.37 -14.33 -23.91
N GLU A 194 -24.51 -13.63 -23.88
CA GLU A 194 -24.65 -12.33 -23.19
C GLU A 194 -24.61 -12.52 -21.67
N ALA A 195 -25.31 -13.53 -21.14
CA ALA A 195 -25.26 -13.88 -19.72
C ALA A 195 -23.82 -14.17 -19.26
N LEU A 196 -23.06 -14.99 -20.01
CA LEU A 196 -21.65 -15.27 -19.71
C LEU A 196 -20.79 -14.02 -19.75
N ALA A 197 -21.02 -13.12 -20.71
CA ALA A 197 -20.27 -11.87 -20.80
C ALA A 197 -20.48 -11.01 -19.53
N VAL A 198 -21.72 -10.92 -19.06
CA VAL A 198 -22.03 -10.19 -17.82
C VAL A 198 -21.41 -10.89 -16.61
N TYR A 199 -21.56 -12.22 -16.45
CA TYR A 199 -20.93 -12.96 -15.35
C TYR A 199 -19.41 -12.80 -15.29
N ASN A 200 -18.72 -12.78 -16.44
CA ASN A 200 -17.28 -12.55 -16.49
C ASN A 200 -16.90 -11.12 -16.10
N ASP A 201 -17.72 -10.13 -16.42
CA ASP A 201 -17.49 -8.71 -16.09
C ASP A 201 -17.66 -8.42 -14.60
N ILE A 202 -18.49 -9.20 -13.90
CA ILE A 202 -18.67 -9.09 -12.46
C ILE A 202 -17.83 -10.06 -11.64
N GLU A 203 -16.98 -10.87 -12.26
CA GLU A 203 -16.08 -11.77 -11.54
C GLU A 203 -15.00 -10.99 -10.79
N ASN A 204 -14.79 -11.30 -9.51
CA ASN A 204 -13.81 -10.61 -8.68
C ASN A 204 -13.07 -11.57 -7.75
N GLU A 205 -11.75 -11.67 -7.93
CA GLU A 205 -10.88 -12.53 -7.13
C GLU A 205 -10.78 -12.09 -5.66
N ASN A 206 -10.94 -10.80 -5.36
CA ASN A 206 -10.84 -10.27 -4.00
C ASN A 206 -12.14 -10.47 -3.22
N VAL A 207 -13.28 -10.48 -3.93
CA VAL A 207 -14.62 -10.66 -3.37
C VAL A 207 -15.34 -11.77 -4.13
N PRO A 208 -14.93 -13.04 -3.91
CA PRO A 208 -15.48 -14.16 -4.68
C PRO A 208 -16.94 -14.41 -4.33
N VAL A 209 -17.78 -14.57 -5.35
CA VAL A 209 -19.22 -14.84 -5.21
C VAL A 209 -19.51 -16.24 -5.76
N PRO A 210 -19.81 -17.24 -4.91
CA PRO A 210 -19.99 -18.62 -5.34
C PRO A 210 -21.02 -18.74 -6.47
N SER A 211 -22.18 -18.09 -6.34
CA SER A 211 -23.28 -18.20 -7.32
C SER A 211 -22.88 -17.81 -8.75
N ILE A 212 -21.89 -16.93 -8.94
CA ILE A 212 -21.36 -16.61 -10.29
C ILE A 212 -20.71 -17.85 -10.91
N HIS A 213 -19.88 -18.56 -10.14
CA HIS A 213 -19.20 -19.77 -10.59
C HIS A 213 -20.17 -20.93 -10.81
N PHE A 214 -21.18 -21.06 -9.94
CA PHE A 214 -22.24 -22.06 -10.11
C PHE A 214 -22.98 -21.86 -11.44
N ASN A 215 -23.48 -20.64 -11.69
CA ASN A 215 -24.24 -20.34 -12.91
C ASN A 215 -23.39 -20.49 -14.18
N LYS A 216 -22.11 -20.05 -14.14
CA LYS A 216 -21.16 -20.29 -15.25
C LYS A 216 -20.93 -21.78 -15.50
N SER A 217 -20.88 -22.61 -14.44
CA SER A 217 -20.72 -24.06 -14.57
C SER A 217 -21.88 -24.67 -15.34
N LEU A 218 -23.12 -24.37 -14.93
CA LEU A 218 -24.34 -24.85 -15.59
C LEU A 218 -24.38 -24.43 -17.05
N ILE A 219 -24.09 -23.16 -17.33
CA ILE A 219 -24.04 -22.66 -18.72
C ILE A 219 -23.01 -23.45 -19.55
N TYR A 220 -21.80 -23.67 -19.03
CA TYR A 220 -20.78 -24.40 -19.78
C TYR A 220 -21.15 -25.86 -19.99
N GLU A 221 -21.84 -26.47 -19.03
CA GLU A 221 -22.36 -27.83 -19.16
C GLU A 221 -23.41 -27.92 -20.26
N GLU A 222 -24.38 -27.02 -20.31
CA GLU A 222 -25.38 -26.93 -21.39
C GLU A 222 -24.73 -26.77 -22.77
N GLN A 223 -23.63 -26.01 -22.83
CA GLN A 223 -22.82 -25.84 -24.05
C GLN A 223 -21.88 -27.02 -24.34
N GLN A 224 -21.93 -28.10 -23.55
CA GLN A 224 -21.04 -29.28 -23.64
C GLN A 224 -19.55 -28.94 -23.51
N LYS A 225 -19.22 -27.81 -22.88
CA LYS A 225 -17.85 -27.36 -22.59
C LYS A 225 -17.43 -27.88 -21.22
N TYR A 226 -17.43 -29.21 -21.05
CA TYR A 226 -17.28 -29.87 -19.75
C TYR A 226 -16.01 -29.50 -18.99
N ASP A 227 -14.87 -29.29 -19.66
CA ASP A 227 -13.64 -28.82 -19.01
C ASP A 227 -13.83 -27.47 -18.30
N LYS A 228 -14.57 -26.55 -18.92
CA LYS A 228 -14.85 -25.22 -18.36
C LYS A 228 -15.88 -25.31 -17.25
N ALA A 229 -16.90 -26.14 -17.42
CA ALA A 229 -17.90 -26.41 -16.41
C ALA A 229 -17.23 -26.95 -15.13
N LEU A 230 -16.41 -27.99 -15.26
CA LEU A 230 -15.68 -28.59 -14.16
C LEU A 230 -14.76 -27.59 -13.44
N ASN A 231 -14.08 -26.71 -14.19
CA ASN A 231 -13.25 -25.67 -13.59
C ASN A 231 -14.09 -24.71 -12.71
N GLN A 232 -15.20 -24.20 -13.26
CA GLN A 232 -16.08 -23.30 -12.50
C GLN A 232 -16.70 -24.00 -11.28
N MET A 233 -17.11 -25.26 -11.42
CA MET A 233 -17.64 -26.04 -10.30
C MET A 233 -16.59 -26.30 -9.20
N ASN A 234 -15.32 -26.51 -9.58
CA ASN A 234 -14.25 -26.60 -8.60
C ASN A 234 -14.06 -25.29 -7.85
N THR A 235 -14.06 -24.14 -8.54
CA THR A 235 -13.99 -22.83 -7.88
C THR A 235 -15.19 -22.59 -6.96
N TYR A 236 -16.39 -23.03 -7.35
CA TYR A 236 -17.56 -22.99 -6.47
C TYR A 236 -17.34 -23.80 -5.18
N LEU A 237 -16.94 -25.06 -5.32
CA LEU A 237 -16.73 -25.98 -4.20
C LEU A 237 -15.52 -25.62 -3.32
N GLU A 238 -14.56 -24.82 -3.82
CA GLU A 238 -13.53 -24.21 -2.97
C GLU A 238 -14.13 -23.21 -1.96
N LEU A 239 -15.25 -22.57 -2.32
CA LEU A 239 -15.95 -21.59 -1.49
C LEU A 239 -17.10 -22.22 -0.67
N ALA A 240 -17.73 -23.27 -1.20
CA ALA A 240 -18.84 -23.99 -0.59
C ALA A 240 -18.59 -25.52 -0.63
N PRO A 241 -17.63 -26.03 0.17
CA PRO A 241 -17.16 -27.41 0.04
C PRO A 241 -18.18 -28.49 0.47
N ASP A 242 -19.18 -28.10 1.26
CA ASP A 242 -20.18 -29.00 1.83
C ASP A 242 -21.53 -28.96 1.05
N ASP A 243 -21.57 -28.32 -0.12
CA ASP A 243 -22.76 -28.26 -0.97
C ASP A 243 -22.95 -29.59 -1.73
N GLU A 244 -23.85 -30.44 -1.22
CA GLU A 244 -24.12 -31.78 -1.77
C GLU A 244 -24.62 -31.73 -3.22
N GLU A 245 -25.42 -30.71 -3.59
CA GLU A 245 -25.95 -30.56 -4.95
C GLU A 245 -24.82 -30.23 -5.94
N ALA A 246 -23.92 -29.31 -5.56
CA ALA A 246 -22.77 -28.97 -6.38
C ALA A 246 -21.78 -30.14 -6.55
N ILE A 247 -21.65 -31.01 -5.53
CA ILE A 247 -20.85 -32.24 -5.62
C ILE A 247 -21.47 -33.22 -6.64
N GLU A 248 -22.79 -33.43 -6.59
CA GLU A 248 -23.50 -34.30 -7.55
C GLU A 248 -23.33 -33.79 -8.99
N ILE A 249 -23.57 -32.49 -9.22
CA ILE A 249 -23.40 -31.87 -10.54
C ILE A 249 -21.95 -32.03 -11.05
N LYS A 250 -20.96 -31.89 -10.16
CA LYS A 250 -19.56 -32.13 -10.53
C LYS A 250 -19.33 -33.57 -11.00
N GLU A 251 -19.90 -34.55 -10.31
CA GLU A 251 -19.83 -35.96 -10.70
C GLU A 251 -20.47 -36.19 -12.06
N GLU A 252 -21.66 -35.63 -12.31
CA GLU A 252 -22.33 -35.70 -13.61
C GLU A 252 -21.48 -35.11 -14.74
N ILE A 253 -20.87 -33.93 -14.53
CA ILE A 253 -19.97 -33.30 -15.51
C ILE A 253 -18.79 -34.25 -15.82
N MET A 254 -18.17 -34.85 -14.80
CA MET A 254 -17.05 -35.79 -14.99
C MET A 254 -17.46 -37.07 -15.72
N GLU A 255 -18.71 -37.54 -15.56
CA GLU A 255 -19.23 -38.66 -16.33
C GLU A 255 -19.43 -38.30 -17.81
N LYS A 256 -19.97 -37.12 -18.10
CA LYS A 256 -20.16 -36.61 -19.48
C LYS A 256 -18.85 -36.36 -20.24
N MET A 257 -17.72 -36.28 -19.53
CA MET A 257 -16.37 -36.15 -20.11
C MET A 257 -15.76 -37.47 -20.61
N LYS A 258 -16.30 -38.63 -20.20
CA LYS A 258 -15.78 -39.95 -20.56
C LYS A 258 -16.28 -40.41 -21.92
#